data_AF-A0A941TNA3-F1
#
_entry.id   AF-A0A941TNA3-F1
#
_cell.length_a   1.000
_cell.length_b   1.000
_cell.length_c   1.000
_cell.angle_alpha   90.00
_cell.angle_beta   90.00
_cell.angle_gamma   90.00
#
_symmetry.space_group_name_H-M   'P 1'
#
loop_
_entity.id
_entity.type
_entity.pdbx_description
1 polymer ?
#
loop_
_entity_poly.entity_id
_entity_poly.type
_entity_poly.pdbx_seq_one_letter_code
_entity_poly.pdbx_strand_id
1 'polypeptide(L)' 'MSTERAGKDTSGKHMVWAKIPDSDGEVGVGYSSLSEAQAEAEKLEQRGYTILRITPITLPKPNAA' A
#
# COMPACT_ATOMS: atom_id res chain seq x y z
N MET A 1 -5.15 30.48 18.45
CA MET A 1 -3.87 30.33 17.74
C MET A 1 -3.80 28.90 17.24
N SER A 2 -4.17 28.67 15.99
CA SER A 2 -4.08 27.35 15.35
C SER A 2 -2.80 27.34 14.54
N THR A 3 -1.68 27.02 15.18
CA THR A 3 -0.40 26.93 14.48
C THR A 3 -0.15 25.47 14.16
N GLU A 4 -0.42 25.15 12.89
CA GLU A 4 0.01 23.98 12.16
C GLU A 4 1.49 23.65 12.45
N ARG A 5 1.74 22.48 13.06
CA ARG A 5 2.99 21.72 12.91
C ARG A 5 2.70 20.23 13.06
N ALA A 6 1.86 19.70 12.18
CA ALA A 6 1.82 18.26 11.91
C ALA A 6 3.10 17.88 11.14
N GLY A 7 4.24 17.86 11.84
CA GLY A 7 5.45 17.27 11.34
C GLY A 7 5.39 15.75 11.52
N LYS A 8 4.51 15.03 10.81
CA LYS A 8 4.58 13.55 10.73
C LYS A 8 3.72 12.89 9.64
N ASP A 9 3.43 13.50 8.51
CA ASP A 9 2.65 12.84 7.46
C ASP A 9 3.52 11.98 6.52
N THR A 10 4.40 11.16 7.09
CA THR A 10 4.73 9.85 6.49
C THR A 10 3.65 8.88 6.96
N SER A 11 2.40 9.10 6.57
CA SER A 11 1.36 8.07 6.67
C SER A 11 1.81 6.95 5.74
N GLY A 12 2.52 5.98 6.33
CA GLY A 12 3.13 4.85 5.63
C GLY A 12 2.05 4.15 4.84
N LYS A 13 1.98 4.43 3.54
CA LYS A 13 1.06 3.73 2.67
C LYS A 13 1.52 2.27 2.61
N HIS A 14 0.61 1.35 2.37
CA HIS A 14 0.91 -0.08 2.27
C HIS A 14 0.53 -0.52 0.88
N MET A 15 1.51 -0.97 0.11
CA MET A 15 1.29 -1.47 -1.23
C MET A 15 1.10 -2.98 -1.18
N VAL A 16 -0.06 -3.45 -1.62
CA VAL A 16 -0.35 -4.86 -1.81
C VAL A 16 0.01 -5.21 -3.24
N TRP A 17 0.98 -6.11 -3.40
CA TRP A 17 1.33 -6.69 -4.68
C TRP A 17 0.59 -8.01 -4.86
N ALA A 18 -0.17 -8.12 -5.93
CA ALA A 18 -0.93 -9.31 -6.28
C ALA A 18 -0.67 -9.70 -7.74
N LYS A 19 -0.58 -11.00 -8.02
CA LYS A 19 -0.58 -11.53 -9.38
C LYS A 19 -2.01 -11.65 -9.88
N ILE A 20 -2.23 -11.21 -11.11
CA ILE A 20 -3.54 -11.26 -11.77
C ILE A 20 -3.84 -12.72 -12.14
N PRO A 21 -5.04 -13.26 -11.84
CA PRO A 21 -5.42 -14.59 -12.30
C PRO A 21 -5.39 -14.65 -13.84
N ASP A 22 -4.92 -15.77 -14.38
CA ASP A 22 -4.86 -16.01 -15.83
C ASP A 22 -3.96 -15.05 -16.62
N SER A 23 -3.11 -14.30 -15.92
CA SER A 23 -2.13 -13.39 -16.53
C SER A 23 -0.80 -13.44 -15.79
N ASP A 24 0.29 -13.19 -16.50
CA ASP A 24 1.61 -13.06 -15.89
C ASP A 24 1.86 -11.64 -15.33
N GLY A 25 0.84 -10.78 -15.37
CA GLY A 25 0.91 -9.43 -14.82
C GLY A 25 0.76 -9.36 -13.30
N GLU A 26 1.45 -8.39 -12.72
CA GLU A 26 1.36 -8.04 -11.31
C GLU A 26 0.66 -6.68 -11.17
N VAL A 27 -0.17 -6.53 -10.14
CA VAL A 27 -0.82 -5.27 -9.77
C VAL A 27 -0.40 -4.86 -8.37
N GLY A 28 0.00 -3.60 -8.23
CA GLY A 28 0.32 -2.97 -6.95
C GLY A 28 -0.80 -2.02 -6.55
N VAL A 29 -1.51 -2.31 -5.45
CA VAL A 29 -2.57 -1.44 -4.92
C VAL A 29 -2.12 -0.79 -3.63
N GLY A 30 -2.11 0.55 -3.61
CA GLY A 30 -1.66 1.33 -2.47
C GLY A 30 -2.80 1.67 -1.51
N TYR A 31 -2.65 1.32 -0.24
CA TYR A 31 -3.58 1.59 0.85
C TYR A 31 -2.97 2.54 1.87
N SER A 32 -3.80 3.21 2.67
CA SER A 32 -3.32 4.15 3.68
C SER A 32 -2.91 3.47 4.99
N SER A 33 -3.38 2.24 5.23
CA SER A 33 -3.19 1.50 6.49
C SER A 33 -2.83 0.03 6.24
N LEU A 34 -2.08 -0.59 7.15
CA LEU A 34 -1.73 -2.02 7.06
C LEU A 34 -2.98 -2.91 7.15
N SER A 35 -3.89 -2.60 8.07
CA SER A 35 -5.13 -3.36 8.26
C SER A 35 -6.03 -3.31 7.03
N GLU A 36 -6.10 -2.17 6.34
CA GLU A 36 -6.84 -2.04 5.08
C GLU A 36 -6.17 -2.85 3.97
N ALA A 37 -4.84 -2.77 3.86
CA ALA A 37 -4.08 -3.58 2.90
C ALA A 37 -4.29 -5.09 3.12
N GLN A 38 -4.32 -5.55 4.36
CA GLN A 38 -4.57 -6.96 4.69
C GLN A 38 -5.99 -7.39 4.34
N ALA A 39 -6.99 -6.62 4.77
CA ALA A 39 -8.39 -6.93 4.48
C ALA A 39 -8.67 -6.95 2.95
N GLU A 40 -8.00 -6.10 2.19
CA GLU A 40 -8.14 -6.07 0.74
C GLU A 40 -7.32 -7.17 0.06
N ALA A 41 -6.16 -7.54 0.60
CA ALA A 41 -5.40 -8.69 0.15
C ALA A 41 -6.25 -9.97 0.26
N GLU A 42 -6.95 -10.18 1.38
CA GLU A 42 -7.85 -11.33 1.56
C GLU A 42 -8.99 -11.33 0.52
N LYS A 43 -9.57 -10.16 0.21
CA LYS A 43 -10.60 -10.05 -0.84
C LYS A 43 -10.05 -10.35 -2.23
N LEU A 44 -8.81 -9.91 -2.51
CA LEU A 44 -8.14 -10.19 -3.77
C LEU A 44 -7.87 -11.70 -3.91
N GLU A 45 -7.45 -12.39 -2.85
CA GLU A 45 -7.31 -13.85 -2.86
C GLU A 45 -8.62 -14.56 -3.16
N GLN A 46 -9.72 -14.14 -2.53
CA GLN A 46 -11.05 -14.69 -2.80
C GLN A 46 -11.52 -14.46 -4.24
N ARG A 47 -11.00 -13.42 -4.91
CA ARG A 47 -11.28 -13.10 -6.32
C ARG A 47 -10.35 -13.85 -7.30
N GLY A 48 -9.43 -14.67 -6.80
CA GLY A 48 -8.49 -15.45 -7.60
C GLY A 48 -7.13 -14.78 -7.82
N TYR A 49 -6.88 -13.60 -7.25
CA TYR A 49 -5.56 -12.98 -7.31
C TYR A 49 -4.62 -13.66 -6.33
N THR A 50 -3.36 -13.88 -6.70
CA THR A 50 -2.36 -14.43 -5.77
C THR A 50 -1.62 -13.30 -5.09
N ILE A 51 -1.77 -13.16 -3.76
CA ILE A 51 -1.04 -12.13 -3.02
C ILE A 51 0.43 -12.51 -2.94
N LEU A 52 1.28 -11.62 -3.43
CA LEU A 52 2.73 -11.83 -3.45
C LEU A 52 3.37 -11.27 -2.18
N ARG A 53 3.02 -10.02 -1.84
CA ARG A 53 3.56 -9.32 -0.66
C ARG A 53 2.80 -8.05 -0.35
N ILE A 54 2.81 -7.65 0.91
CA ILE A 54 2.39 -6.31 1.35
C ILE A 54 3.66 -5.56 1.78
N THR A 55 3.98 -4.48 1.07
CA THR A 55 5.18 -3.68 1.32
C THR A 55 4.80 -2.30 1.86
N PRO A 56 5.34 -1.85 2.99
CA PRO A 56 5.18 -0.46 3.41
C PRO A 56 5.92 0.44 2.42
N ILE A 57 5.20 1.38 1.82
CA ILE A 57 5.75 2.44 0.97
C ILE A 57 5.95 3.68 1.82
N THR A 58 7.21 3.92 2.16
CA THR A 58 7.66 5.21 2.64
C THR A 58 7.98 6.04 1.40
N LEU A 59 7.21 7.12 1.18
CA LEU A 59 7.61 8.11 0.19
C LEU A 59 8.99 8.64 0.58
N PRO A 60 10.00 8.62 -0.31
CA PRO A 60 11.25 9.30 -0.02
C PRO A 60 10.93 10.75 0.29
N LYS A 61 11.57 11.30 1.33
CA LYS A 61 11.38 12.70 1.73
C LYS A 61 11.50 13.59 0.49
N PRO A 62 10.59 14.54 0.26
CA PRO A 62 10.58 15.34 -0.97
C PRO A 62 11.80 16.24 -1.19
N ASN A 63 12.82 16.22 -0.32
CA ASN A 63 14.10 16.89 -0.53
C ASN A 63 15.24 16.00 -0.02
N ALA A 64 15.79 15.17 -0.90
CA ALA A 64 17.12 14.56 -0.74
C ALA A 64 17.99 15.04 -1.90
N ALA A 65 18.26 16.34 -1.91
CA ALA A 65 19.25 16.99 -2.76
C ALA A 65 20.07 17.94 -1.88
#